data_AF-J2ZHI2-F1
#
_entry.id   AF-J2ZHI2-F1
#
_cell.length_a   1.000
_cell.length_b   1.000
_cell.length_c   1.000
_cell.angle_alpha   90.00
_cell.angle_beta   90.00
_cell.angle_gamma   90.00
#
_symmetry.space_group_name_H-M   'P 1'
#
loop_
_entity.id
_entity.type
_entity.pdbx_description
1 polymer ?
#
loop_
_entity_poly.entity_id
_entity_poly.type
_entity_poly.pdbx_seq_one_letter_code
_entity_poly.pdbx_strand_id
1 'polypeptide(L)' 'MKASLSGGYSAKDVPDGHFTTTLIQGEPFYAPHAGTFTLLDGDPAPSVDLHGSATLCFEKESSDPSTS' A
#
# COMPACT_ATOMS: atom_id res chain seq x y z
N MET A 1 -6.42 13.19 2.52
CA MET A 1 -5.08 12.95 3.11
C MET A 1 -4.16 12.24 2.10
N LYS A 2 -2.84 12.26 2.30
CA LYS A 2 -1.88 11.45 1.51
C LYS A 2 -0.87 10.75 2.43
N ALA A 3 -0.41 9.56 2.05
CA ALA A 3 0.61 8.83 2.79
C ALA A 3 1.58 8.13 1.82
N SER A 4 2.88 8.15 2.12
CA SER A 4 3.86 7.37 1.39
C SER A 4 3.83 5.91 1.88
N LEU A 5 3.78 4.97 0.94
CA LEU A 5 3.86 3.54 1.23
C LEU A 5 4.97 2.93 0.38
N SER A 6 5.85 2.18 1.02
CA SER A 6 6.86 1.35 0.36
C SER A 6 6.81 -0.06 0.95
N GLY A 7 6.87 -1.06 0.09
CA GLY A 7 6.81 -2.45 0.52
C GLY A 7 6.94 -3.41 -0.65
N GLY A 8 6.56 -4.66 -0.41
CA GLY A 8 6.57 -5.70 -1.44
C GLY A 8 7.52 -6.85 -1.11
N TYR A 9 7.89 -7.59 -2.14
CA TYR A 9 8.70 -8.81 -2.06
C TYR A 9 10.17 -8.53 -2.36
N SER A 10 11.03 -9.46 -1.93
CA SER A 10 12.44 -9.47 -2.29
C SER A 10 12.60 -9.55 -3.81
N ALA A 11 13.43 -8.66 -4.37
CA ALA A 11 13.73 -8.64 -5.80
C ALA A 11 14.44 -9.90 -6.32
N LYS A 12 14.96 -10.75 -5.41
CA LYS A 12 15.52 -12.06 -5.77
C LYS A 12 14.43 -13.07 -6.14
N ASP A 13 13.27 -12.95 -5.51
CA ASP A 13 12.15 -13.90 -5.66
C ASP A 13 11.12 -13.37 -6.67
N VAL A 14 10.87 -12.05 -6.65
CA VAL A 14 9.98 -11.35 -7.58
C VAL A 14 10.68 -10.07 -8.07
N PRO A 15 11.29 -10.07 -9.28
CA PRO A 15 12.14 -8.98 -9.77
C PRO A 15 11.50 -7.58 -9.76
N ASP A 16 10.18 -7.51 -9.92
CA ASP A 16 9.34 -6.30 -9.90
C ASP A 16 8.37 -6.26 -8.70
N GLY A 17 8.64 -7.05 -7.67
CA GLY A 17 7.76 -7.21 -6.51
C GLY A 17 7.87 -6.11 -5.46
N HIS A 18 8.78 -5.15 -5.60
CA HIS A 18 8.93 -3.99 -4.71
C HIS A 18 8.24 -2.76 -5.30
N PHE A 19 7.52 -2.02 -4.47
CA PHE A 19 6.84 -0.78 -4.88
C PHE A 19 7.09 0.35 -3.87
N THR A 20 7.08 1.58 -4.40
CA THR A 20 7.03 2.83 -3.64
C THR A 20 5.97 3.72 -4.27
N THR A 21 5.02 4.21 -3.49
CA THR A 21 3.92 5.04 -3.99
C THR A 21 3.49 6.09 -2.97
N THR A 22 2.66 7.03 -3.44
CA THR A 22 1.88 7.92 -2.58
C THR A 22 0.42 7.52 -2.68
N LEU A 23 -0.16 7.06 -1.59
CA LEU A 23 -1.58 6.81 -1.49
C LEU A 23 -2.32 8.14 -1.31
N ILE A 24 -3.43 8.30 -2.01
CA ILE A 24 -4.38 9.38 -1.83
C ILE A 24 -5.60 8.77 -1.13
N GLN A 25 -6.11 9.44 -0.09
CA GLN A 25 -7.23 8.92 0.69
C GLN A 25 -8.45 8.62 -0.17
N GLY A 26 -9.00 7.42 -0.05
CA GLY A 26 -10.13 6.92 -0.83
C GLY A 26 -9.78 6.41 -2.24
N GLU A 27 -8.57 6.65 -2.73
CA GLU A 27 -8.12 6.15 -4.04
C GLU A 27 -7.36 4.82 -3.87
N PRO A 28 -7.77 3.76 -4.59
CA PRO A 28 -7.07 2.50 -4.56
C PRO A 28 -5.76 2.57 -5.37
N PHE A 29 -4.71 1.95 -4.84
CA PHE A 29 -3.46 1.70 -5.54
C PHE A 29 -3.23 0.20 -5.68
N TYR A 30 -3.09 -0.26 -6.92
CA TYR A 30 -2.73 -1.64 -7.20
C TYR A 30 -1.20 -1.80 -7.23
N ALA A 31 -0.67 -2.64 -6.35
CA ALA A 31 0.71 -3.06 -6.33
C ALA A 31 0.81 -4.48 -6.93
N PRO A 32 1.44 -4.65 -8.11
CA PRO A 32 1.65 -5.96 -8.70
C PRO A 32 2.29 -6.94 -7.70
N HIS A 33 1.83 -8.20 -7.73
CA HIS A 33 2.27 -9.33 -6.92
C HIS A 33 1.86 -9.27 -5.44
N ALA A 34 1.43 -8.11 -4.93
CA ALA A 34 1.04 -7.93 -3.54
C ALA A 34 -0.48 -7.81 -3.37
N GLY A 35 -1.11 -6.87 -4.08
CA GLY A 35 -2.53 -6.57 -3.94
C GLY A 35 -2.85 -5.08 -4.00
N THR A 36 -4.07 -4.74 -3.62
CA THR A 36 -4.60 -3.37 -3.64
C THR A 36 -4.53 -2.76 -2.25
N PHE A 37 -4.03 -1.52 -2.18
CA PHE A 37 -3.95 -0.72 -0.97
C PHE A 37 -4.86 0.50 -1.11
N THR A 38 -5.66 0.77 -0.08
CA THR A 38 -6.46 2.01 -0.02
C THR A 38 -6.21 2.70 1.31
N LEU A 39 -5.83 3.98 1.28
CA LEU A 39 -5.77 4.80 2.48
C LEU A 39 -7.20 5.18 2.87
N LEU A 40 -7.69 4.65 3.98
CA LEU A 40 -9.05 4.93 4.47
C LEU A 40 -9.09 6.23 5.24
N ASP A 41 -8.11 6.42 6.14
CA ASP A 41 -8.02 7.60 6.98
C ASP A 41 -6.56 7.88 7.38
N GLY A 42 -6.29 9.12 7.76
CA GLY A 42 -4.99 9.48 8.31
C GLY A 42 -5.02 10.80 9.04
N ASP A 43 -4.32 10.83 10.17
CA ASP A 43 -4.11 12.00 11.01
C ASP A 43 -2.61 12.31 11.06
N PRO A 44 -2.14 13.40 10.43
CA PRO A 44 -0.72 13.73 10.43
C PRO A 44 -0.24 14.15 11.83
N ALA A 45 1.04 13.88 12.13
CA ALA A 45 1.65 14.42 13.33
C ALA A 45 1.62 15.97 13.29
N PRO A 46 1.15 16.64 14.37
CA PRO A 46 1.08 18.11 14.40
C PRO A 46 2.47 18.77 14.56
N SER A 47 3.48 18.01 14.97
CA SER A 47 4.88 18.44 15.07
C SER A 47 5.84 17.24 14.96
N VAL A 48 7.14 17.52 14.84
CA VAL A 48 8.19 16.49 14.64
C VAL A 48 8.38 15.54 15.82
N ASP A 49 7.95 15.95 17.02
CA ASP A 49 8.09 15.16 18.25
C ASP A 49 6.83 14.35 18.59
N LEU A 50 5.79 14.45 17.75
CA LEU A 50 4.51 13.81 17.96
C LEU A 50 4.23 12.76 16.88
N HIS A 51 3.23 11.91 17.13
CA HIS A 51 2.86 10.83 16.24
C HIS A 51 1.63 11.18 15.41
N GLY A 52 1.61 10.72 14.17
CA GLY A 52 0.41 10.64 13.35
C GLY A 52 -0.09 9.20 13.29
N SER A 53 -1.24 9.00 12.66
CA SER A 53 -1.80 7.68 12.39
C SER A 53 -2.28 7.58 10.94
N ALA A 54 -2.30 6.37 10.40
CA ALA A 54 -2.88 6.07 9.10
C ALA A 54 -3.59 4.72 9.17
N THR A 55 -4.81 4.65 8.64
CA THR A 55 -5.60 3.43 8.54
C THR A 55 -5.66 3.02 7.08
N LEU A 56 -5.30 1.77 6.79
CA LEU A 56 -5.20 1.23 5.44
C LEU A 56 -6.12 0.01 5.31
N CYS A 57 -6.80 -0.11 4.17
CA CYS A 57 -7.30 -1.39 3.70
C CYS A 57 -6.25 -2.04 2.81
N PHE A 58 -6.00 -3.34 3.00
CA PHE A 58 -5.18 -4.14 2.11
C PHE A 58 -5.99 -5.35 1.65
N GLU A 59 -6.10 -5.49 0.34
CA GLU A 59 -6.73 -6.63 -0.32
C GLU A 59 -5.66 -7.37 -1.10
N LYS A 60 -5.32 -8.58 -0.65
CA LYS A 60 -4.32 -9.42 -1.30
C LYS A 60 -4.71 -9.71 -2.75
N GLU A 61 -3.74 -9.67 -3.66
CA GLU A 61 -3.95 -10.14 -5.04
C GLU A 61 -4.37 -11.61 -5.03
N SER A 62 -5.51 -11.90 -5.64
CA SER A 62 -5.97 -13.28 -5.80
C SER A 62 -5.02 -14.01 -6.73
N SER A 63 -4.35 -15.03 -6.23
CA SER A 63 -3.49 -15.91 -7.02
C SER A 63 -4.28 -17.01 -7.74
N ASP A 64 -5.59 -16.87 -7.92
CA ASP A 64 -6.45 -17.94 -8.43
C ASP A 64 -6.40 -18.03 -9.97
N PRO A 65 -5.71 -19.04 -10.55
CA PRO A 65 -5.63 -19.22 -11.99
C PRO A 65 -6.87 -19.93 -12.56
N SER A 66 -7.88 -20.24 -11.73
CA SER A 66 -9.00 -21.13 -12.08
C SER A 66 -10.19 -20.44 -12.78
N THR A 67 -10.03 -19.20 -13.24
CA THR A 67 -11.06 -18.50 -14.04
C THR A 67 -10.48 -17.97 -15.36
N SER A 68 -10.04 -18.86 -16.25
CA SER A 68 -9.89 -18.58 -17.69
C SER A 68 -9.97 -19.86 -18.50
#